data_AF-Q26CY2-F1
#
_entry.id   AF-Q26CY2-F1
#
_cell.length_a   1.000
_cell.length_b   1.000
_cell.length_c   1.000
_cell.angle_alpha   90.00
_cell.angle_beta   90.00
_cell.angle_gamma   90.00
#
_symmetry.space_group_name_H-M   'P 1'
#
loop_
_entity.id
_entity.type
_entity.pdbx_description
1 polymer ?
#
loop_
_entity_poly.entity_id
_entity_poly.type
_entity_poly.pdbx_seq_one_letter_code
_entity_poly.pdbx_strand_id
1 'polypeptide(L)'
;MRFIGLLLFFAVVLGTTSVHATIQEPINASLITDQHINYTVKDDDDYVILTISTSHKETSLSILRHGLTVYFDDTGDKEKNVFVKYPYHSTPQRPNRSRPQNNTEEVTSIDYDEIIDDLPGEAEFAFYGDHQEFHKDLNAFDISLGYQMTGEEQDVLQYSIKIPKNRITQDKKLDLSKLTIGVFTNLPQNKSDNEDMRGSSPNMRGGNQRGGRGRGGSGGGPGNRGERPSTQNEPVRIDYWFHADLD
;
A
#
# COMPACT_ATOMS: atom_id res chain seq x y z
N MET A 1 4.73 -16.79 85.94
CA MET A 1 5.40 -17.84 85.15
C MET A 1 4.36 -18.56 84.29
N ARG A 2 4.73 -18.87 83.05
CA ARG A 2 4.05 -19.68 82.03
C ARG A 2 3.02 -18.98 81.15
N PHE A 3 3.57 -18.49 80.03
CA PHE A 3 2.93 -18.15 78.77
C PHE A 3 2.19 -19.36 78.16
N ILE A 4 0.98 -19.15 77.65
CA ILE A 4 0.35 -20.00 76.64
C ILE A 4 0.07 -19.07 75.46
N GLY A 5 0.85 -19.24 74.39
CA GLY A 5 0.65 -18.56 73.12
C GLY A 5 -0.46 -19.23 72.33
N LEU A 6 -1.41 -18.43 71.84
CA LEU A 6 -2.36 -18.84 70.82
C LEU A 6 -1.90 -18.22 69.50
N LEU A 7 -1.44 -19.07 68.58
CA LEU A 7 -0.93 -18.70 67.26
C LEU A 7 -2.13 -18.68 66.29
N LEU A 8 -2.55 -17.48 65.89
CA LEU A 8 -3.58 -17.27 64.86
C LEU A 8 -2.91 -17.29 63.48
N PHE A 9 -3.23 -18.30 62.68
CA PHE A 9 -2.91 -18.36 61.25
C PHE A 9 -3.89 -17.45 60.49
N PHE A 10 -3.41 -16.33 59.96
CA PHE A 10 -4.11 -15.57 58.92
C PHE A 10 -3.69 -16.11 57.56
N ALA A 11 -4.59 -16.81 56.87
CA ALA A 11 -4.44 -17.14 55.46
C ALA A 11 -4.91 -15.94 54.62
N VAL A 12 -3.96 -15.22 54.02
CA VAL A 12 -4.25 -14.20 53.00
C VAL A 12 -4.40 -14.92 51.66
N VAL A 13 -5.62 -15.01 51.14
CA VAL A 13 -5.86 -15.45 49.76
C VAL A 13 -5.69 -14.23 48.86
N LEU A 14 -4.53 -14.14 48.19
CA LEU A 14 -4.32 -13.20 47.09
C LEU A 14 -5.05 -13.74 45.86
N GLY A 15 -6.23 -13.20 45.58
CA GLY A 15 -6.91 -13.39 44.30
C GLY A 15 -6.21 -12.59 43.22
N THR A 16 -5.54 -13.26 42.29
CA THR A 16 -5.01 -12.64 41.08
C THR A 16 -6.17 -12.34 40.13
N THR A 17 -6.56 -11.08 40.00
CA THR A 17 -7.46 -10.66 38.92
C THR A 17 -6.66 -10.64 37.63
N SER A 18 -6.77 -11.70 36.83
CA SER A 18 -6.31 -11.69 35.44
C SER A 18 -7.19 -10.70 34.68
N VAL A 19 -6.64 -9.52 34.37
CA VAL A 19 -7.25 -8.58 33.42
C VAL A 19 -7.17 -9.23 32.05
N HIS A 20 -8.23 -9.93 31.63
CA HIS A 20 -8.43 -10.25 30.22
C HIS A 20 -8.71 -8.93 29.51
N ALA A 21 -7.74 -8.45 28.74
CA ALA A 21 -7.99 -7.45 27.72
C ALA A 21 -8.87 -8.12 26.65
N THR A 22 -10.19 -7.92 26.75
CA THR A 22 -11.10 -8.18 25.65
C THR A 22 -10.69 -7.24 24.53
N ILE A 23 -10.12 -7.77 23.45
CA ILE A 23 -10.00 -7.06 22.18
C ILE A 23 -11.44 -6.89 21.71
N GLN A 24 -12.03 -5.71 21.94
CA GLN A 24 -13.31 -5.36 21.33
C GLN A 24 -13.09 -5.32 19.82
N GLU A 25 -13.80 -6.18 19.08
CA GLU A 25 -13.92 -5.99 17.64
C GLU A 25 -14.58 -4.63 17.39
N PRO A 26 -14.05 -3.80 16.47
CA PRO A 26 -14.60 -2.49 16.20
C PRO A 26 -16.03 -2.61 15.70
N ILE A 27 -16.88 -1.74 16.25
CA ILE A 27 -18.34 -1.85 16.28
C ILE A 27 -18.95 -1.44 14.92
N ASN A 28 -18.22 -0.67 14.11
CA ASN A 28 -18.69 -0.13 12.84
C ASN A 28 -17.68 -0.51 11.74
N ALA A 29 -18.11 -1.33 10.78
CA ALA A 29 -17.28 -1.75 9.65
C ALA A 29 -18.09 -1.61 8.36
N SER A 30 -17.64 -0.75 7.45
CA SER A 30 -18.19 -0.64 6.10
C SER A 30 -17.42 -1.56 5.16
N LEU A 31 -18.14 -2.44 4.45
CA LEU A 31 -17.58 -3.33 3.42
C LEU A 31 -18.03 -2.85 2.04
N ILE A 32 -17.06 -2.45 1.22
CA ILE A 32 -17.25 -2.03 -0.16
C ILE A 32 -16.53 -3.04 -1.06
N THR A 33 -17.16 -3.47 -2.14
CA THR A 33 -16.55 -4.36 -3.13
C THR A 33 -16.50 -3.67 -4.49
N ASP A 34 -15.31 -3.63 -5.09
CA ASP A 34 -15.12 -3.24 -6.49
C ASP A 34 -14.32 -4.33 -7.21
N GLN A 35 -14.90 -4.87 -8.28
CA GLN A 35 -14.33 -5.99 -9.05
C GLN A 35 -13.98 -7.18 -8.14
N HIS A 36 -12.68 -7.49 -8.00
CA HIS A 36 -12.15 -8.59 -7.19
C HIS A 36 -11.50 -8.09 -5.89
N ILE A 37 -11.83 -6.87 -5.45
CA ILE A 37 -11.22 -6.21 -4.30
C ILE A 37 -12.29 -5.85 -3.29
N ASN A 38 -12.04 -6.22 -2.03
CA ASN A 38 -12.85 -5.84 -0.89
C ASN A 38 -12.12 -4.78 -0.08
N TYR A 39 -12.81 -3.68 0.21
CA TYR A 39 -12.37 -2.60 1.07
C TYR A 39 -13.20 -2.64 2.34
N THR A 40 -12.55 -2.80 3.48
CA THR A 40 -13.19 -2.74 4.79
C THR A 40 -12.66 -1.54 5.54
N VAL A 41 -13.53 -0.59 5.87
CA VAL A 41 -13.17 0.56 6.70
C VAL A 41 -13.79 0.37 8.07
N LYS A 42 -12.98 0.59 9.09
CA LYS A 42 -13.34 0.60 10.50
C LYS A 42 -12.78 1.87 11.11
N ASP A 43 -13.41 2.35 12.16
CA ASP A 43 -12.84 3.42 12.97
C ASP A 43 -13.04 3.15 14.46
N ASP A 44 -12.23 3.86 15.24
CA ASP A 44 -12.38 3.99 16.68
C ASP A 44 -12.26 5.49 17.04
N ASP A 45 -12.17 5.83 18.32
CA ASP A 45 -12.10 7.22 18.76
C ASP A 45 -10.91 7.99 18.14
N ASP A 46 -9.80 7.31 17.84
CA ASP A 46 -8.54 7.94 17.48
C ASP A 46 -8.10 7.65 16.03
N TYR A 47 -8.54 6.55 15.43
CA TYR A 47 -8.01 6.03 14.17
C TYR A 47 -9.08 5.67 13.15
N VAL A 48 -8.67 5.74 11.88
CA VAL A 48 -9.32 5.06 10.76
C VAL A 48 -8.44 3.91 10.34
N ILE A 49 -9.05 2.74 10.14
CA ILE A 49 -8.41 1.49 9.75
C ILE A 49 -9.05 1.04 8.44
N LEU A 50 -8.26 1.04 7.36
CA LEU A 50 -8.65 0.49 6.07
C LEU A 50 -7.92 -0.84 5.85
N THR A 51 -8.70 -1.85 5.46
CA THR A 51 -8.22 -3.14 4.99
C THR A 51 -8.62 -3.34 3.54
N ILE A 52 -7.68 -3.68 2.68
CA ILE A 52 -7.90 -3.98 1.26
C ILE A 52 -7.53 -5.44 1.05
N SER A 53 -8.44 -6.25 0.52
CA SER A 53 -8.20 -7.68 0.31
C SER A 53 -8.60 -8.17 -1.07
N THR A 54 -7.86 -9.13 -1.60
CA THR A 54 -8.15 -9.76 -2.89
C THR A 54 -7.56 -11.17 -2.96
N SER A 55 -8.32 -12.12 -3.53
CA SER A 55 -7.83 -13.44 -3.93
C SER A 55 -7.39 -13.49 -5.40
N HIS A 56 -7.51 -12.38 -6.14
CA HIS A 56 -7.19 -12.34 -7.56
C HIS A 56 -5.68 -12.17 -7.77
N LYS A 57 -5.02 -13.25 -8.19
CA LYS A 57 -3.57 -13.35 -8.38
C LYS A 57 -2.92 -12.15 -9.09
N GLU A 58 -3.51 -11.69 -10.20
CA GLU A 58 -2.92 -10.56 -10.96
C GLU A 58 -3.04 -9.24 -10.19
N THR A 59 -4.13 -9.08 -9.44
CA THR A 59 -4.34 -7.92 -8.58
C THR A 59 -3.36 -7.95 -7.41
N SER A 60 -3.21 -9.10 -6.73
CA SER A 60 -2.25 -9.28 -5.63
C SER A 60 -0.83 -8.94 -6.08
N LEU A 61 -0.40 -9.48 -7.22
CA LEU A 61 0.92 -9.18 -7.79
C LEU A 61 1.09 -7.72 -8.18
N SER A 62 0.05 -7.08 -8.71
CA SER A 62 0.11 -5.66 -9.05
C SER A 62 0.31 -4.81 -7.79
N ILE A 63 -0.47 -5.09 -6.74
CA ILE A 63 -0.36 -4.42 -5.43
C ILE A 63 1.03 -4.62 -4.83
N LEU A 64 1.54 -5.85 -4.79
CA LEU A 64 2.85 -6.11 -4.17
C LEU A 64 4.01 -5.47 -4.95
N ARG A 65 3.96 -5.51 -6.29
CA ARG A 65 5.07 -4.99 -7.12
C ARG A 65 5.10 -3.48 -7.21
N HIS A 66 3.93 -2.84 -7.17
CA HIS A 66 3.80 -1.41 -7.42
C HIS A 66 3.44 -0.64 -6.16
N GLY A 67 2.83 -1.29 -5.17
CA GLY A 67 2.30 -0.60 -4.00
C GLY A 67 1.02 0.17 -4.31
N LEU A 68 0.50 0.79 -3.25
CA LEU A 68 -0.71 1.59 -3.29
C LEU A 68 -0.43 3.02 -2.82
N THR A 69 -1.22 3.96 -3.31
CA THR A 69 -1.46 5.27 -2.71
C THR A 69 -2.90 5.29 -2.25
N VAL A 70 -3.09 5.50 -0.94
CA VAL A 70 -4.40 5.66 -0.31
C VAL A 70 -4.59 7.13 0.02
N TYR A 71 -5.58 7.75 -0.61
CA TYR A 71 -6.01 9.12 -0.34
C TYR A 71 -7.14 9.11 0.69
N PHE A 72 -7.11 10.10 1.58
CA PHE A 72 -8.15 10.35 2.55
C PHE A 72 -8.66 11.78 2.34
N ASP A 73 -9.96 11.94 2.13
CA ASP A 73 -10.56 13.23 1.90
C ASP A 73 -11.76 13.44 2.82
N ASP A 74 -11.62 14.37 3.75
CA ASP A 74 -12.63 14.72 4.76
C ASP A 74 -13.75 15.62 4.21
N THR A 75 -13.58 16.15 3.00
CA THR A 75 -14.59 17.02 2.36
C THR A 75 -15.69 16.22 1.66
N GLY A 76 -15.33 15.06 1.10
CA GLY A 76 -16.17 14.22 0.26
C GLY A 76 -16.05 14.51 -1.25
N ASP A 77 -15.24 15.50 -1.63
CA ASP A 77 -15.04 15.96 -3.00
C ASP A 77 -13.89 15.24 -3.74
N LYS A 78 -13.32 14.19 -3.13
CA LYS A 78 -12.22 13.35 -3.65
C LYS A 78 -10.92 14.14 -3.86
N GLU A 79 -10.64 15.03 -2.92
CA GLU A 79 -9.39 15.79 -2.93
C GLU A 79 -8.17 14.89 -2.65
N LYS A 80 -7.01 15.27 -3.18
CA LYS A 80 -5.75 14.50 -3.05
C LYS A 80 -4.77 15.13 -2.07
N ASN A 81 -5.30 15.83 -1.07
CA ASN A 81 -4.51 16.62 -0.12
C ASN A 81 -3.87 15.79 0.98
N VAL A 82 -4.49 14.66 1.34
CA VAL A 82 -3.95 13.74 2.34
C VAL A 82 -3.81 12.36 1.72
N PHE A 83 -2.62 11.78 1.80
CA PHE A 83 -2.39 10.43 1.33
C PHE A 83 -1.26 9.72 2.06
N VAL A 84 -1.33 8.39 2.03
CA VAL A 84 -0.22 7.50 2.39
C VAL A 84 0.09 6.61 1.19
N LYS A 85 1.36 6.59 0.80
CA LYS A 85 1.87 5.78 -0.29
C LYS A 85 2.85 4.74 0.25
N TYR A 86 2.57 3.46 0.00
CA TYR A 86 3.41 2.35 0.45
C TYR A 86 3.36 1.16 -0.52
N PRO A 87 4.53 0.53 -0.78
CA PRO A 87 5.88 1.09 -0.61
C PRO A 87 6.10 2.36 -1.43
N TYR A 88 6.94 3.27 -0.94
CA TYR A 88 7.31 4.51 -1.63
C TYR A 88 8.25 4.24 -2.82
N HIS A 89 9.26 3.40 -2.60
CA HIS A 89 10.25 2.96 -3.59
C HIS A 89 9.95 1.56 -4.13
N SER A 90 8.82 1.38 -4.82
CA SER A 90 8.55 0.16 -5.58
C SER A 90 9.33 0.16 -6.90
N THR A 91 10.64 -0.04 -6.84
CA THR A 91 11.34 -0.49 -8.05
C THR A 91 10.99 -1.96 -8.27
N PRO A 92 10.43 -2.35 -9.43
CA PRO A 92 10.20 -3.76 -9.70
C PRO A 92 11.55 -4.46 -9.81
N GLN A 93 12.05 -4.99 -8.70
CA GLN A 93 13.15 -5.95 -8.73
C GLN A 93 12.65 -7.14 -9.53
N ARG A 94 13.24 -7.34 -10.70
CA ARG A 94 13.04 -8.59 -11.43
C ARG A 94 13.65 -9.67 -10.56
N PRO A 95 12.90 -10.69 -10.12
CA PRO A 95 13.50 -11.81 -9.42
C PRO A 95 14.65 -12.31 -10.29
N ASN A 96 15.83 -12.39 -9.67
CA ASN A 96 17.05 -12.83 -10.32
C ASN A 96 16.86 -14.30 -10.69
N ARG A 97 16.26 -14.57 -11.86
CA ARG A 97 16.17 -15.92 -12.42
C ARG A 97 17.57 -16.34 -12.83
N SER A 98 18.34 -16.84 -11.87
CA SER A 98 19.46 -17.74 -12.09
C SER A 98 18.91 -18.94 -12.84
N ARG A 99 18.89 -18.85 -14.17
CA ARG A 99 18.26 -19.77 -15.12
C ARG A 99 18.81 -21.19 -14.93
N PRO A 100 18.07 -22.16 -14.36
CA PRO A 100 18.39 -23.56 -14.54
C PRO A 100 17.79 -23.94 -15.88
N GLN A 101 18.65 -24.28 -16.83
CA GLN A 101 18.24 -24.80 -18.12
C GLN A 101 17.79 -26.25 -17.92
N ASN A 102 16.51 -26.48 -17.59
CA ASN A 102 15.89 -27.79 -17.73
C ASN A 102 14.40 -27.64 -18.06
N ASN A 103 13.99 -28.34 -19.12
CA ASN A 103 12.62 -28.45 -19.59
C ASN A 103 11.80 -29.24 -18.58
N THR A 104 10.98 -28.58 -17.77
CA THR A 104 9.77 -29.16 -17.19
C THR A 104 8.80 -27.99 -16.98
N GLU A 105 7.55 -28.17 -17.39
CA GLU A 105 6.43 -27.27 -17.10
C GLU A 105 6.16 -27.31 -15.59
N GLU A 106 7.05 -26.71 -14.82
CA GLU A 106 6.86 -26.52 -13.39
C GLU A 106 6.07 -25.23 -13.25
N VAL A 107 4.82 -25.37 -12.79
CA VAL A 107 4.03 -24.24 -12.30
C VAL A 107 4.87 -23.62 -11.20
N THR A 108 5.57 -22.52 -11.50
CA THR A 108 6.25 -21.73 -10.49
C THR A 108 5.16 -21.19 -9.58
N SER A 109 4.92 -21.86 -8.45
CA SER A 109 4.17 -21.31 -7.34
C SER A 109 4.82 -19.97 -7.00
N ILE A 110 4.00 -18.94 -6.85
CA ILE A 110 4.50 -17.63 -6.45
C ILE A 110 4.58 -17.67 -4.94
N ASP A 111 5.77 -17.50 -4.41
CA ASP A 111 5.97 -17.30 -2.99
C ASP A 111 5.65 -15.84 -2.68
N TYR A 112 4.45 -15.59 -2.14
CA TYR A 112 4.02 -14.23 -1.80
C TYR A 112 4.69 -13.72 -0.55
N ASP A 113 5.00 -14.60 0.40
CA ASP A 113 5.64 -14.22 1.65
C ASP A 113 7.06 -13.73 1.39
N GLU A 114 7.81 -14.41 0.51
CA GLU A 114 9.13 -13.94 0.05
C GLU A 114 9.03 -12.53 -0.60
N ILE A 115 8.00 -12.29 -1.43
CA ILE A 115 7.80 -10.97 -2.05
C ILE A 115 7.47 -9.91 -0.99
N ILE A 116 6.67 -10.25 0.01
CA ILE A 116 6.26 -9.33 1.09
C ILE A 116 7.47 -8.99 1.98
N ASP A 117 8.28 -9.97 2.33
CA ASP A 117 9.48 -9.79 3.15
C ASP A 117 10.55 -8.92 2.47
N ASP A 118 10.62 -8.97 1.13
CA ASP A 118 11.52 -8.15 0.32
C ASP A 118 11.00 -6.71 0.08
N LEU A 119 9.79 -6.36 0.54
CA LEU A 119 9.26 -5.01 0.32
C LEU A 119 10.07 -3.95 1.08
N PRO A 120 10.32 -2.78 0.46
CA PRO A 120 10.96 -1.67 1.16
C PRO A 120 10.08 -1.21 2.32
N GLY A 121 10.71 -0.87 3.45
CA GLY A 121 10.02 -0.32 4.60
C GLY A 121 9.62 1.14 4.45
N GLU A 122 10.10 1.85 3.43
CA GLU A 122 9.82 3.26 3.20
C GLU A 122 8.40 3.50 2.67
N ALA A 123 7.73 4.48 3.27
CA ALA A 123 6.44 5.02 2.88
C ALA A 123 6.53 6.54 2.75
N GLU A 124 5.55 7.15 2.09
CA GLU A 124 5.36 8.59 2.04
C GLU A 124 4.00 8.94 2.65
N PHE A 125 3.98 9.96 3.50
CA PHE A 125 2.77 10.60 3.99
C PHE A 125 2.75 12.03 3.49
N ALA A 126 1.60 12.46 2.96
CA ALA A 126 1.37 13.86 2.63
C ALA A 126 0.14 14.39 3.38
N PHE A 127 0.24 15.64 3.82
CA PHE A 127 -0.83 16.35 4.51
C PHE A 127 -0.87 17.81 4.06
N TYR A 128 -1.88 18.16 3.25
CA TYR A 128 -2.12 19.51 2.71
C TYR A 128 -0.87 20.19 2.11
N GLY A 129 -0.13 19.45 1.29
CA GLY A 129 1.04 19.95 0.56
C GLY A 129 2.38 19.76 1.27
N ASP A 130 2.39 19.32 2.53
CA ASP A 130 3.60 18.87 3.22
C ASP A 130 3.79 17.37 2.97
N HIS A 131 4.92 16.99 2.37
CA HIS A 131 5.28 15.61 2.05
C HIS A 131 6.45 15.15 2.92
N GLN A 132 6.34 13.96 3.49
CA GLN A 132 7.41 13.39 4.29
C GLN A 132 7.51 11.87 4.10
N GLU A 133 8.73 11.42 3.81
CA GLU A 133 9.08 10.01 3.81
C GLU A 133 9.28 9.51 5.25
N PHE A 134 8.87 8.27 5.50
CA PHE A 134 9.05 7.60 6.78
C PHE A 134 9.24 6.09 6.61
N HIS A 135 9.79 5.42 7.63
CA HIS A 135 9.87 3.96 7.65
C HIS A 135 8.64 3.40 8.38
N LYS A 136 7.94 2.42 7.81
CA LYS A 136 6.68 1.89 8.35
C LYS A 136 6.77 1.45 9.81
N ASP A 137 7.89 0.84 10.19
CA ASP A 137 8.13 0.34 11.55
C ASP A 137 8.68 1.40 12.52
N LEU A 138 9.14 2.55 11.99
CA LEU A 138 9.79 3.61 12.75
C LEU A 138 9.31 4.97 12.26
N ASN A 139 8.10 5.36 12.66
CA ASN A 139 7.51 6.63 12.26
C ASN A 139 6.90 7.41 13.42
N ALA A 140 6.97 8.74 13.34
CA ALA A 140 6.42 9.66 14.33
C ALA A 140 4.96 10.06 14.02
N PHE A 141 4.39 9.51 12.94
CA PHE A 141 3.02 9.80 12.52
C PHE A 141 1.98 8.92 13.18
N ASP A 142 2.43 7.85 13.84
CA ASP A 142 1.57 6.82 14.40
C ASP A 142 0.70 6.13 13.31
N ILE A 143 1.29 5.97 12.13
CA ILE A 143 0.69 5.28 10.99
C ILE A 143 1.23 3.85 10.97
N SER A 144 0.34 2.86 10.89
CA SER A 144 0.73 1.45 10.72
C SER A 144 0.37 0.97 9.32
N LEU A 145 1.28 0.23 8.69
CA LEU A 145 1.15 -0.29 7.33
C LEU A 145 1.61 -1.74 7.29
N GLY A 146 0.93 -2.58 6.51
CA GLY A 146 1.37 -3.96 6.36
C GLY A 146 0.67 -4.72 5.25
N TYR A 147 1.36 -5.75 4.76
CA TYR A 147 0.81 -6.79 3.92
C TYR A 147 0.84 -8.10 4.69
N GLN A 148 -0.14 -8.96 4.44
CA GLN A 148 -0.13 -10.34 4.89
C GLN A 148 -0.90 -11.21 3.90
N MET A 149 -0.49 -12.46 3.76
CA MET A 149 -1.30 -13.48 3.12
C MET A 149 -2.21 -14.13 4.17
N THR A 150 -3.48 -14.34 3.81
CA THR A 150 -4.48 -14.95 4.68
C THR A 150 -5.25 -16.02 3.91
N GLY A 151 -5.81 -16.99 4.63
CA GLY A 151 -6.58 -18.09 4.06
C GLY A 151 -5.78 -19.40 3.94
N GLU A 152 -6.45 -20.51 4.23
CA GLU A 152 -5.83 -21.85 4.18
C GLU A 152 -5.92 -22.50 2.78
N GLU A 153 -6.93 -22.15 1.98
CA GLU A 153 -7.19 -22.76 0.66
C GLU A 153 -7.04 -21.79 -0.53
N GLN A 154 -7.15 -20.49 -0.28
CA GLN A 154 -6.96 -19.44 -1.27
C GLN A 154 -6.07 -18.37 -0.66
N ASP A 155 -4.94 -18.12 -1.31
CA ASP A 155 -4.01 -17.06 -0.97
C ASP A 155 -4.71 -15.69 -1.13
N VAL A 156 -5.28 -15.16 -0.05
CA VAL A 156 -5.88 -13.82 -0.01
C VAL A 156 -4.83 -12.83 0.45
N LEU A 157 -4.43 -11.92 -0.43
CA LEU A 157 -3.60 -10.78 -0.04
C LEU A 157 -4.44 -9.81 0.76
N GLN A 158 -3.93 -9.39 1.91
CA GLN A 158 -4.48 -8.31 2.72
C GLN A 158 -3.45 -7.19 2.87
N TYR A 159 -3.84 -5.98 2.47
CA TYR A 159 -3.14 -4.75 2.80
C TYR A 159 -3.90 -4.01 3.90
N SER A 160 -3.19 -3.50 4.90
CA SER A 160 -3.77 -2.75 6.00
C SER A 160 -3.08 -1.40 6.18
N ILE A 161 -3.89 -0.38 6.46
CA ILE A 161 -3.44 0.94 6.89
C ILE A 161 -4.26 1.38 8.09
N LYS A 162 -3.57 1.79 9.15
CA LYS A 162 -4.15 2.45 10.33
C LYS A 162 -3.54 3.85 10.40
N ILE A 163 -4.38 4.88 10.41
CA ILE A 163 -3.97 6.29 10.40
C ILE A 163 -4.77 7.05 11.47
N PRO A 164 -4.12 7.94 12.26
CA PRO A 164 -4.85 8.77 13.22
C PRO A 164 -5.80 9.74 12.52
N LYS A 165 -6.99 9.99 13.10
CA LYS A 165 -7.98 10.94 12.56
C LYS A 165 -7.41 12.36 12.42
N ASN A 166 -6.54 12.78 13.34
CA ASN A 166 -5.85 14.08 13.29
C ASN A 166 -4.77 14.19 12.19
N ARG A 167 -4.48 13.11 11.48
CA ARG A 167 -3.64 13.06 10.28
C ARG A 167 -4.46 13.01 8.99
N ILE A 168 -5.80 12.98 9.10
CA ILE A 168 -6.71 13.01 7.96
C ILE A 168 -7.32 14.41 7.79
N THR A 169 -7.73 15.05 8.89
CA THR A 169 -8.45 16.33 8.83
C THR A 169 -7.73 17.43 9.62
N GLN A 170 -7.91 18.68 9.17
CA GLN A 170 -7.54 19.88 9.94
C GLN A 170 -8.64 20.30 10.93
N ASP A 171 -9.82 19.68 10.90
CA ASP A 171 -10.89 19.97 11.86
C ASP A 171 -10.49 19.54 13.28
N LYS A 172 -10.63 20.47 14.22
CA LYS A 172 -10.37 20.22 15.64
C LYS A 172 -11.32 19.20 16.25
N LYS A 173 -12.50 19.02 15.66
CA LYS A 173 -13.48 18.02 16.12
C LYS A 173 -13.25 16.64 15.52
N LEU A 174 -12.31 16.51 14.58
CA LEU A 174 -12.03 15.24 13.89
C LEU A 174 -13.28 14.67 13.19
N ASP A 175 -14.14 15.53 12.63
CA ASP A 175 -15.35 15.10 11.92
C ASP A 175 -14.95 14.47 10.58
N LEU A 176 -15.22 13.18 10.45
CA LEU A 176 -14.98 12.36 9.26
C LEU A 176 -16.27 11.80 8.67
N SER A 177 -17.43 12.39 9.00
CA SER A 177 -18.75 11.96 8.49
C SER A 177 -18.86 12.03 6.96
N LYS A 178 -17.98 12.78 6.30
CA LYS A 178 -17.92 12.92 4.85
C LYS A 178 -16.76 12.15 4.20
N LEU A 179 -16.02 11.36 4.97
CA LEU A 179 -14.77 10.76 4.53
C LEU A 179 -14.97 9.95 3.24
N THR A 180 -14.22 10.33 2.21
CA THR A 180 -14.03 9.51 1.02
C THR A 180 -12.60 9.00 0.96
N ILE A 181 -12.44 7.76 0.51
CA ILE A 181 -11.16 7.08 0.41
C ILE A 181 -10.91 6.72 -1.05
N GLY A 182 -9.73 7.09 -1.53
CA GLY A 182 -9.26 6.81 -2.88
C GLY A 182 -8.12 5.81 -2.85
N VAL A 183 -8.21 4.70 -3.58
CA VAL A 183 -7.15 3.68 -3.66
C VAL A 183 -6.60 3.62 -5.08
N PHE A 184 -5.29 3.78 -5.20
CA PHE A 184 -4.59 3.85 -6.48
C PHE A 184 -3.37 2.94 -6.49
N THR A 185 -3.16 2.18 -7.56
CA THR A 185 -1.88 1.50 -7.77
C THR A 185 -0.79 2.50 -8.17
N ASN A 186 0.43 2.38 -7.63
CA ASN A 186 1.53 3.31 -7.96
C ASN A 186 2.19 2.98 -9.31
N LEU A 187 1.38 2.83 -10.35
CA LEU A 187 1.85 2.65 -11.71
C LEU A 187 2.30 3.99 -12.30
N PRO A 188 3.39 4.03 -13.09
CA PRO A 188 3.70 5.18 -13.91
C PRO A 188 2.47 5.55 -14.75
N GLN A 189 2.14 6.84 -14.83
CA GLN A 189 1.10 7.30 -15.76
C GLN A 189 1.55 6.98 -17.19
N ASN A 190 0.70 6.30 -17.95
CA ASN A 190 0.88 6.18 -19.38
C ASN A 190 0.73 7.59 -19.97
N LYS A 191 1.67 7.99 -20.83
CA LYS A 191 1.71 9.33 -21.43
C LYS A 191 0.51 9.66 -22.34
N SER A 192 -0.47 8.76 -22.48
CA SER A 192 -1.63 8.90 -23.35
C SER A 192 -2.74 9.80 -22.79
N ASP A 193 -2.78 10.05 -21.48
CA ASP A 193 -3.88 10.81 -20.86
C ASP A 193 -3.54 12.29 -20.63
N ASN A 194 -2.40 12.75 -21.17
CA ASN A 194 -1.88 14.11 -21.01
C ASN A 194 -2.18 15.02 -22.22
N GLU A 195 -3.38 14.93 -22.81
CA GLU A 195 -3.83 15.92 -23.79
C GLU A 195 -4.58 17.12 -23.18
N ASP A 196 -5.01 17.05 -21.91
CA ASP A 196 -5.85 18.12 -21.31
C ASP A 196 -5.14 19.04 -20.30
N MET A 197 -3.81 19.01 -20.18
CA MET A 197 -3.08 19.94 -19.31
C MET A 197 -1.73 20.40 -19.88
N ARG A 198 -1.76 21.20 -20.95
CA ARG A 198 -0.64 22.10 -21.31
C ARG A 198 -1.12 23.46 -21.79
N GLY A 199 -1.77 24.19 -20.88
CA GLY A 199 -1.88 25.63 -20.95
C GLY A 199 -0.57 26.29 -20.49
N SER A 200 0.04 27.08 -21.39
CA SER A 200 1.01 28.13 -21.10
C SER A 200 2.36 27.74 -20.47
N SER A 201 3.37 27.49 -21.32
CA SER A 201 4.60 28.28 -21.22
C SER A 201 5.40 28.32 -22.53
N PRO A 202 6.13 29.44 -22.78
CA PRO A 202 6.45 29.92 -24.12
C PRO A 202 7.89 29.58 -24.56
N ASN A 203 8.06 29.56 -25.88
CA ASN A 203 9.28 29.88 -26.64
C ASN A 203 10.61 30.06 -25.87
N MET A 204 11.54 29.13 -26.08
CA MET A 204 12.99 29.37 -26.25
C MET A 204 13.45 28.32 -27.28
N ARG A 205 13.78 28.58 -28.55
CA ARG A 205 14.65 29.54 -29.23
C ARG A 205 16.09 29.58 -28.69
N GLY A 206 16.97 28.91 -29.45
CA GLY A 206 18.44 28.98 -29.36
C GLY A 206 19.02 27.57 -29.25
N GLY A 207 19.92 27.08 -30.10
CA GLY A 207 20.69 27.69 -31.18
C GLY A 207 21.93 26.81 -31.39
N ASN A 208 22.35 26.68 -32.64
CA ASN A 208 23.73 26.45 -33.07
C ASN A 208 24.42 25.07 -32.89
N GLN A 209 24.69 24.49 -34.07
CA GLN A 209 26.04 24.22 -34.62
C GLN A 209 26.60 22.79 -34.62
N ARG A 210 26.89 22.38 -35.88
CA ARG A 210 28.12 21.71 -36.38
C ARG A 210 28.41 20.32 -35.79
N GLY A 211 28.37 19.25 -36.58
CA GLY A 211 29.14 19.06 -37.81
C GLY A 211 30.36 18.19 -37.49
N GLY A 212 30.37 16.94 -37.96
CA GLY A 212 31.50 16.03 -37.74
C GLY A 212 31.36 14.72 -38.53
N ARG A 213 32.15 14.61 -39.59
CA ARG A 213 32.33 13.44 -40.47
C ARG A 213 33.16 12.35 -39.77
N GLY A 214 32.87 11.08 -40.06
CA GLY A 214 33.76 9.93 -39.85
C GLY A 214 32.96 8.61 -39.95
N ARG A 215 32.89 7.94 -41.10
CA ARG A 215 33.84 7.00 -41.72
C ARG A 215 33.80 5.59 -41.10
N GLY A 216 33.16 4.67 -41.82
CA GLY A 216 33.60 3.26 -41.96
C GLY A 216 32.82 2.21 -41.17
N GLY A 217 32.30 1.20 -41.88
CA GLY A 217 31.83 -0.04 -41.26
C GLY A 217 30.82 -0.83 -42.09
N SER A 218 31.31 -1.61 -43.05
CA SER A 218 30.57 -2.65 -43.76
C SER A 218 29.94 -3.68 -42.81
N GLY A 219 28.76 -4.16 -43.18
CA GLY A 219 28.42 -5.58 -43.05
C GLY A 219 27.43 -5.94 -41.94
N GLY A 220 26.22 -6.34 -42.35
CA GLY A 220 25.25 -7.01 -41.49
C GLY A 220 23.85 -6.85 -42.05
N GLY A 221 23.31 -7.92 -42.63
CA GLY A 221 22.10 -7.88 -43.46
C GLY A 221 20.83 -7.43 -42.73
N PRO A 222 19.72 -7.28 -43.47
CA PRO A 222 18.42 -6.99 -42.89
C PRO A 222 17.93 -8.23 -42.13
N GLY A 223 18.38 -8.35 -40.88
CA GLY A 223 17.82 -9.27 -39.92
C GLY A 223 16.38 -8.85 -39.65
N ASN A 224 15.47 -9.62 -40.24
CA ASN A 224 14.06 -9.65 -39.96
C ASN A 224 13.86 -9.71 -38.43
N ARG A 225 13.74 -8.54 -37.79
CA ARG A 225 13.29 -8.44 -36.39
C ARG A 225 11.81 -8.75 -36.44
N GLY A 226 11.50 -10.05 -36.42
CA GLY A 226 10.19 -10.52 -36.07
C GLY A 226 9.76 -9.78 -34.81
N GLU A 227 8.64 -9.09 -34.91
CA GLU A 227 7.94 -8.50 -33.78
C GLU A 227 7.79 -9.61 -32.75
N ARG A 228 8.64 -9.57 -31.73
CA ARG A 228 8.45 -10.39 -30.55
C ARG A 228 7.10 -9.94 -30.00
N PRO A 229 6.09 -10.82 -29.92
CA PRO A 229 4.83 -10.43 -29.31
C PRO A 229 5.15 -9.97 -27.90
N SER A 230 4.95 -8.69 -27.62
CA SER A 230 4.99 -8.16 -26.27
C SER A 230 3.69 -8.59 -25.60
N THR A 231 3.59 -9.87 -25.23
CA THR A 231 2.61 -10.34 -24.23
C THR A 231 3.12 -9.95 -22.84
N GLN A 232 3.44 -8.67 -22.66
CA GLN A 232 3.58 -8.11 -21.33
C GLN A 232 2.16 -7.72 -20.95
N ASN A 233 1.46 -8.64 -20.26
CA ASN A 233 0.16 -8.33 -19.68
C ASN A 233 0.32 -7.02 -18.89
N GLU A 234 -0.50 -6.03 -19.21
CA GLU A 234 -0.48 -4.77 -18.50
C GLU A 234 -0.80 -5.04 -17.02
N PRO A 235 -0.10 -4.38 -16.08
CA PRO A 235 -0.40 -4.56 -14.67
C PRO A 235 -1.82 -4.08 -14.38
N VAL A 236 -2.53 -4.81 -13.53
CA VAL A 236 -3.88 -4.44 -13.07
C VAL A 236 -3.81 -3.07 -12.40
N ARG A 237 -4.58 -2.10 -12.91
CA ARG A 237 -4.67 -0.75 -12.35
C ARG A 237 -5.88 -0.64 -11.43
N ILE A 238 -5.63 -0.18 -10.21
CA ILE A 238 -6.66 0.24 -9.26
C ILE A 238 -6.74 1.76 -9.33
N ASP A 239 -7.95 2.29 -9.52
CA ASP A 239 -8.32 3.71 -9.52
C ASP A 239 -9.77 3.77 -9.05
N TYR A 240 -9.97 3.76 -7.74
CA TYR A 240 -11.30 3.64 -7.15
C TYR A 240 -11.47 4.57 -5.96
N TRP A 241 -12.62 5.24 -5.91
CA TRP A 241 -13.05 6.09 -4.80
C TRP A 241 -14.37 5.60 -4.24
N PHE A 242 -14.48 5.60 -2.92
CA PHE A 242 -15.70 5.24 -2.22
C PHE A 242 -15.88 6.09 -0.96
N HIS A 243 -17.12 6.12 -0.46
CA HIS A 243 -17.45 6.75 0.81
C HIS A 243 -17.20 5.76 1.95
N ALA A 244 -16.61 6.20 3.05
CA ALA A 244 -16.23 5.31 4.15
C ALA A 244 -17.40 4.90 5.04
N ASP A 245 -18.53 5.63 5.00
CA ASP A 245 -19.72 5.41 5.83
C ASP A 245 -19.34 5.12 7.30
N LEU A 246 -18.70 6.10 7.96
CA LEU A 246 -18.35 6.03 9.38
C LEU A 246 -19.53 6.56 10.21
N ASP A 247 -19.92 5.81 11.25
CA ASP A 247 -21.06 6.10 12.14
C ASP A 247 -20.69 6.99 13.34
#